data_AF-K0ZE40-F1
#
_entry.id   AF-K0ZE40-F1
#
_cell.length_a   1.000
_cell.length_b   1.000
_cell.length_c   1.000
_cell.angle_alpha   90.00
_cell.angle_beta   90.00
_cell.angle_gamma   90.00
#
_symmetry.space_group_name_H-M   'P 1'
#
loop_
_entity.id
_entity.type
_entity.pdbx_description
1 polymer ?
#
loop_
_entity_poly.entity_id
_entity_poly.type
_entity_poly.pdbx_seq_one_letter_code
_entity_poly.pdbx_strand_id
1 'polypeptide(L)'
;MKEKDIQRATSQIVEDVLEKANLKQGAIFVLGLSSSEVIGGQIGKESSQEIGEIIVKTILDILEEKGIHLAVQGCEHVNRALVVERQLAERFGLEIVSVLPTLHAGGSGQLAAFKFMRDPVEVEFIKAHA
;
A
#
# COMPACT_ATOMS: atom_id res chain seq x y z
N MET A 1 -5.97 12.66 16.28
CA MET A 1 -6.94 12.28 15.24
C MET A 1 -7.52 10.91 15.62
N LYS A 2 -8.82 10.66 15.51
CA LYS A 2 -9.39 9.35 15.88
C LYS A 2 -9.23 8.38 14.71
N GLU A 3 -9.04 7.08 14.97
CA GLU A 3 -8.89 6.03 13.94
C GLU A 3 -10.00 6.08 12.88
N LYS A 4 -11.25 6.29 13.31
CA LYS A 4 -12.42 6.43 12.43
C LYS A 4 -12.32 7.62 11.47
N ASP A 5 -11.64 8.70 11.87
CA ASP A 5 -11.45 9.87 11.01
C ASP A 5 -10.47 9.53 9.88
N ILE A 6 -9.40 8.78 10.19
CA ILE A 6 -8.41 8.31 9.20
C ILE A 6 -9.10 7.38 8.21
N GLN A 7 -9.79 6.36 8.70
CA GLN A 7 -10.52 5.41 7.85
C GLN A 7 -11.47 6.14 6.90
N ARG A 8 -12.31 7.05 7.42
CA ARG A 8 -13.26 7.81 6.61
C ARG A 8 -12.57 8.68 5.56
N ALA A 9 -11.51 9.39 5.93
CA ALA A 9 -10.75 10.22 5.01
C ALA A 9 -10.07 9.38 3.92
N THR A 10 -9.49 8.23 4.30
CA THR A 10 -8.89 7.28 3.36
C THR A 10 -9.93 6.77 2.37
N SER A 11 -11.09 6.29 2.84
CA SER A 11 -12.16 5.82 1.95
C SER A 11 -12.58 6.90 0.95
N GLN A 12 -12.83 8.12 1.44
CA GLN A 12 -13.27 9.22 0.59
C GLN A 12 -12.24 9.57 -0.49
N ILE A 13 -10.96 9.69 -0.12
CA ILE A 13 -9.89 10.02 -1.07
C ILE A 13 -9.72 8.91 -2.11
N VAL A 14 -9.78 7.65 -1.69
CA VAL A 14 -9.60 6.50 -2.58
C VAL A 14 -10.75 6.40 -3.57
N GLU A 15 -12.00 6.55 -3.11
CA GLU A 15 -13.16 6.59 -4.00
C GLU A 15 -13.05 7.72 -5.03
N ASP A 16 -12.69 8.93 -4.60
CA ASP A 16 -12.49 10.08 -5.49
C ASP A 16 -11.39 9.83 -6.54
N VAL A 17 -10.27 9.20 -6.14
CA VAL A 17 -9.18 8.86 -7.05
C VAL A 17 -9.63 7.80 -8.05
N LEU A 18 -10.33 6.76 -7.60
CA LEU A 18 -10.83 5.69 -8.45
C LEU A 18 -11.83 6.19 -9.49
N GLU A 19 -12.70 7.11 -9.10
CA GLU A 19 -13.65 7.77 -10.02
C GLU A 19 -12.91 8.56 -11.10
N LYS A 20 -11.94 9.40 -10.70
CA LYS A 20 -11.20 10.28 -11.62
C LYS A 20 -10.23 9.53 -12.52
N ALA A 21 -9.53 8.52 -11.99
CA ALA A 21 -8.59 7.69 -12.74
C ALA A 21 -9.31 6.70 -13.68
N ASN A 22 -10.61 6.48 -13.48
CA ASN A 22 -11.44 5.58 -14.29
C ASN A 22 -10.81 4.17 -14.40
N LEU A 23 -10.24 3.69 -13.29
CA LEU A 23 -9.57 2.40 -13.23
C LEU A 23 -10.55 1.27 -13.55
N LYS A 24 -10.05 0.28 -14.29
CA LYS A 24 -10.81 -0.91 -14.66
C LYS A 24 -10.39 -2.10 -13.79
N GLN A 25 -11.25 -3.10 -13.73
CA GLN A 25 -10.90 -4.38 -13.14
C GLN A 25 -9.59 -4.91 -13.73
N GLY A 26 -8.70 -5.41 -12.86
CA GLY A 26 -7.36 -5.86 -13.22
C GLY A 26 -6.30 -4.75 -13.31
N ALA A 27 -6.67 -3.48 -13.10
CA ALA A 27 -5.71 -2.40 -12.96
C ALA A 27 -4.87 -2.55 -11.68
N ILE A 28 -3.77 -1.80 -11.63
CA ILE A 28 -2.83 -1.76 -10.51
C ILE A 28 -2.87 -0.35 -9.92
N PHE A 29 -3.12 -0.26 -8.62
CA PHE A 29 -3.10 0.95 -7.81
C PHE A 29 -1.89 0.90 -6.88
N VAL A 30 -1.01 1.91 -6.94
CA VAL A 30 0.16 2.01 -6.07
C VAL A 30 -0.10 2.95 -4.89
N LEU A 31 0.09 2.43 -3.69
CA LEU A 31 0.07 3.19 -2.45
C LEU A 31 1.51 3.49 -2.00
N GLY A 32 1.87 4.76 -1.95
CA GLY A 32 2.97 5.26 -1.13
C GLY A 32 2.44 5.82 0.18
N LEU A 33 2.99 5.39 1.33
CA LEU A 33 2.49 5.80 2.64
C LEU A 33 3.62 6.21 3.60
N SER A 34 3.42 7.34 4.28
CA SER A 34 4.23 7.82 5.39
C SER A 34 3.34 8.06 6.61
N SER A 35 3.28 7.09 7.53
CA SER A 35 2.40 7.18 8.70
C SER A 35 2.79 8.29 9.67
N SER A 36 4.06 8.69 9.72
CA SER A 36 4.54 9.79 10.55
C SER A 36 3.95 11.13 10.10
N GLU A 37 3.75 11.33 8.80
CA GLU A 37 3.16 12.56 8.27
C GLU A 37 1.64 12.62 8.48
N VAL A 38 0.97 11.47 8.48
CA VAL A 38 -0.48 11.37 8.74
C VAL A 38 -0.85 11.91 10.13
N ILE A 39 0.02 11.74 11.12
CA ILE A 39 -0.20 12.27 12.49
C ILE A 39 0.32 13.70 12.68
N GLY A 40 0.88 14.33 11.65
CA GLY A 40 1.52 15.65 11.74
C GLY A 40 2.94 15.63 12.31
N GLY A 41 3.59 14.47 12.37
CA GLY A 41 5.00 14.32 12.70
C GLY A 41 5.93 14.66 11.53
N GLN A 42 7.23 14.83 11.82
CA GLN A 42 8.25 14.97 10.78
C GLN A 42 8.57 13.60 10.14
N ILE A 43 8.92 13.59 8.84
CA ILE A 43 9.35 12.40 8.10
C ILE A 43 10.44 11.64 8.89
N GLY A 44 10.22 10.35 9.14
CA GLY A 44 11.23 9.46 9.74
C GLY A 44 11.24 9.38 11.27
N LYS A 45 10.28 9.99 11.98
CA LYS A 45 10.11 9.84 13.44
C LYS A 45 8.69 9.39 13.77
N GLU A 46 8.58 8.38 14.64
CA GLU A 46 7.31 7.85 15.17
C GLU A 46 6.36 7.24 14.11
N SER A 47 6.87 6.31 13.30
CA SER A 47 6.00 5.50 12.42
C SER A 47 4.96 4.73 13.25
N SER A 48 3.68 4.93 12.95
CA SER A 48 2.58 4.21 13.59
C SER A 48 2.15 3.02 12.74
N GLN A 49 2.38 1.81 13.27
CA GLN A 49 1.91 0.57 12.65
C GLN A 49 0.38 0.56 12.53
N GLU A 50 -0.33 0.97 13.58
CA GLU A 50 -1.79 1.02 13.62
C GLU A 50 -2.37 1.87 12.49
N ILE A 51 -1.77 3.02 12.21
CA ILE A 51 -2.22 3.89 11.10
C ILE A 51 -1.94 3.25 9.74
N GLY A 52 -0.78 2.62 9.58
CA GLY A 52 -0.48 1.84 8.37
C GLY A 52 -1.51 0.75 8.15
N GLU A 53 -1.89 0.04 9.21
CA GLU A 53 -2.90 -1.02 9.14
C GLU A 53 -4.28 -0.49 8.76
N ILE A 54 -4.75 0.59 9.38
CA ILE A 54 -6.05 1.20 9.06
C ILE A 54 -6.09 1.62 7.59
N ILE A 55 -5.06 2.33 7.12
CA ILE A 55 -5.02 2.86 5.75
C ILE A 55 -4.96 1.71 4.73
N VAL A 56 -4.03 0.77 4.90
CA VAL A 56 -3.86 -0.33 3.95
C VAL A 56 -5.08 -1.23 3.92
N LYS A 57 -5.65 -1.58 5.09
CA LYS A 57 -6.85 -2.42 5.14
C LYS A 57 -8.03 -1.75 4.45
N THR A 58 -8.26 -0.47 4.72
CA THR A 58 -9.35 0.30 4.10
C THR A 58 -9.20 0.36 2.58
N ILE A 59 -7.99 0.62 2.08
CA ILE A 59 -7.72 0.65 0.64
C ILE A 59 -7.92 -0.74 0.03
N LEU A 60 -7.36 -1.78 0.65
CA LEU A 60 -7.44 -3.14 0.16
C LEU A 60 -8.90 -3.58 0.00
N ASP A 61 -9.74 -3.35 1.02
CA ASP A 61 -11.16 -3.72 0.99
C ASP A 61 -11.91 -3.04 -0.17
N ILE A 62 -11.68 -1.73 -0.38
CA ILE A 62 -12.31 -0.98 -1.48
C ILE A 62 -11.85 -1.48 -2.86
N LEU A 63 -10.57 -1.80 -3.01
CA LEU A 63 -10.00 -2.23 -4.28
C LEU A 63 -10.40 -3.66 -4.64
N GLU A 64 -10.47 -4.57 -3.65
CA GLU A 64 -10.90 -5.95 -3.83
C GLU A 64 -12.33 -6.03 -4.39
N GLU A 65 -13.26 -5.23 -3.86
CA GLU A 65 -14.64 -5.15 -4.38
C GLU A 65 -14.72 -4.75 -5.86
N LYS A 66 -13.73 -3.99 -6.34
CA LYS A 66 -13.64 -3.52 -7.73
C LYS A 66 -12.72 -4.40 -8.59
N GLY A 67 -12.11 -5.42 -8.00
CA GLY A 67 -11.12 -6.28 -8.64
C GLY A 67 -9.88 -5.53 -9.12
N ILE A 68 -9.46 -4.49 -8.40
CA ILE A 68 -8.23 -3.71 -8.66
C ILE A 68 -7.13 -4.24 -7.72
N HIS A 69 -5.92 -4.35 -8.23
CA HIS A 69 -4.78 -4.85 -7.48
C HIS A 69 -4.07 -3.72 -6.71
N LEU A 70 -3.81 -3.94 -5.43
CA LEU A 70 -3.01 -3.05 -4.61
C LEU A 70 -1.53 -3.42 -4.68
N ALA A 71 -0.68 -2.42 -4.88
CA ALA A 71 0.76 -2.50 -4.67
C ALA A 71 1.18 -1.46 -3.61
N VAL A 72 1.93 -1.85 -2.59
CA VAL A 72 2.33 -0.95 -1.51
C VAL A 72 3.83 -0.70 -1.55
N GLN A 73 4.21 0.54 -1.83
CA GLN A 73 5.60 0.95 -1.98
C GLN A 73 6.29 1.13 -0.62
N GLY A 74 7.49 0.57 -0.49
CA GLY A 74 8.39 0.81 0.63
C GLY A 74 9.10 2.15 0.58
N CYS A 75 9.81 2.47 1.66
CA CYS A 75 10.66 3.66 1.71
C CYS A 75 11.98 3.47 0.94
N GLU A 76 12.79 4.54 0.90
CA GLU A 76 14.10 4.56 0.26
C GLU A 76 15.09 3.51 0.80
N HIS A 77 14.91 3.04 2.03
CA HIS A 77 15.78 2.03 2.65
C HIS A 77 15.65 0.64 2.03
N VAL A 78 14.56 0.38 1.32
CA VAL A 78 14.29 -0.88 0.61
C VAL A 78 14.23 -0.67 -0.90
N ASN A 79 14.94 0.36 -1.41
CA ASN A 79 14.95 0.74 -2.81
C ASN A 79 13.56 0.99 -3.41
N ARG A 80 12.58 1.34 -2.58
CA ARG A 80 11.17 1.51 -2.99
C ARG A 80 10.58 0.25 -3.66
N ALA A 81 11.06 -0.93 -3.27
CA ALA A 81 10.41 -2.19 -3.60
C ALA A 81 8.93 -2.15 -3.18
N LEU A 82 8.10 -2.97 -3.82
CA LEU A 82 6.66 -2.94 -3.62
C LEU A 82 6.13 -4.30 -3.19
N VAL A 83 5.27 -4.29 -2.17
CA VAL A 83 4.52 -5.46 -1.74
C VAL A 83 3.32 -5.64 -2.67
N VAL A 84 3.19 -6.82 -3.25
CA VAL A 84 2.07 -7.24 -4.09
C VAL A 84 1.70 -8.69 -3.78
N GLU A 85 0.52 -9.13 -4.20
CA GLU A 85 0.19 -10.56 -4.23
C GLU A 85 1.10 -11.30 -5.22
N ARG A 86 1.60 -12.50 -4.85
CA ARG A 86 2.42 -13.34 -5.74
C ARG A 86 1.77 -13.57 -7.10
N GLN A 87 0.46 -13.81 -7.10
CA GLN A 87 -0.31 -14.00 -8.33
C GLN A 87 -0.20 -12.80 -9.28
N LEU A 88 -0.14 -11.57 -8.74
CA LEU A 88 0.03 -10.37 -9.55
C LEU A 88 1.43 -10.33 -10.17
N ALA A 89 2.46 -10.62 -9.37
CA ALA A 89 3.84 -10.66 -9.83
C ALA A 89 4.02 -11.68 -10.96
N GLU A 90 3.50 -12.89 -10.80
CA GLU A 90 3.54 -13.94 -11.83
C GLU A 90 2.77 -13.53 -13.09
N ARG A 91 1.57 -12.95 -12.93
CA ARG A 91 0.72 -12.53 -14.05
C ARG A 91 1.35 -11.45 -14.91
N PHE A 92 2.05 -10.49 -14.28
CA PHE A 92 2.66 -9.34 -14.96
C PHE A 92 4.15 -9.53 -15.23
N GLY A 93 4.73 -10.68 -14.86
CA GLY A 93 6.16 -10.96 -15.03
C GLY A 93 7.05 -10.01 -14.22
N LEU A 94 6.61 -9.63 -13.02
CA LEU A 94 7.37 -8.75 -12.13
C LEU A 94 8.51 -9.52 -11.46
N GLU A 95 9.67 -8.88 -11.35
CA GLU A 95 10.83 -9.47 -10.68
C GLU A 95 10.63 -9.49 -9.17
N ILE A 96 10.47 -10.69 -8.62
CA ILE A 96 10.35 -10.92 -7.17
C ILE A 96 11.74 -10.80 -6.54
N VAL A 97 11.86 -9.92 -5.55
CA VAL A 97 13.09 -9.68 -4.80
C VAL A 97 12.95 -10.13 -3.35
N SER A 98 14.08 -10.42 -2.71
CA SER A 98 14.10 -10.85 -1.32
C SER A 98 14.36 -9.67 -0.38
N VAL A 99 13.29 -9.09 0.16
CA VAL A 99 13.34 -8.06 1.19
C VAL A 99 12.38 -8.44 2.31
N LEU A 100 12.81 -8.30 3.57
CA LEU A 100 11.92 -8.43 4.71
C LEU A 100 11.72 -7.03 5.30
N PRO A 101 10.57 -6.39 5.08
CA PRO A 101 10.34 -5.05 5.60
C PRO A 101 10.23 -5.06 7.12
N THR A 102 10.65 -3.96 7.70
CA THR A 102 10.51 -3.65 9.12
C THR A 102 9.89 -2.26 9.26
N LEU A 103 9.45 -1.91 10.47
CA LEU A 103 8.86 -0.58 10.71
C LEU A 103 9.86 0.55 10.43
N HIS A 104 11.16 0.30 10.66
CA HIS A 104 12.25 1.25 10.43
C HIS A 104 12.82 1.21 9.00
N ALA A 105 12.70 0.08 8.31
CA ALA A 105 13.18 -0.12 6.94
C ALA A 105 12.10 -0.83 6.12
N GLY A 106 11.29 -0.04 5.40
CA GLY A 106 10.12 -0.47 4.63
C GLY A 106 8.86 0.28 5.03
N GLY A 107 8.64 0.44 6.33
CA GLY A 107 7.58 1.29 6.89
C GLY A 107 6.28 0.56 7.23
N SER A 108 5.36 1.27 7.85
CA SER A 108 4.08 0.72 8.36
C SER A 108 3.16 0.22 7.25
N GLY A 109 3.22 0.83 6.06
CA GLY A 109 2.43 0.42 4.90
C GLY A 109 2.81 -0.97 4.40
N GLN A 110 4.09 -1.24 4.16
CA GLN A 110 4.53 -2.56 3.70
C GLN A 110 4.26 -3.66 4.74
N LEU A 111 4.49 -3.39 6.02
CA LEU A 111 4.15 -4.34 7.09
C LEU A 111 2.66 -4.67 7.11
N ALA A 112 1.80 -3.65 6.95
CA ALA A 112 0.37 -3.87 6.87
C ALA A 112 -0.04 -4.64 5.61
N ALA A 113 0.60 -4.38 4.47
CA ALA A 113 0.38 -5.15 3.24
C ALA A 113 0.74 -6.63 3.44
N PHE A 114 1.91 -6.92 4.01
CA PHE A 114 2.31 -8.29 4.36
C PHE A 114 1.36 -8.97 5.34
N LYS A 115 0.73 -8.21 6.25
CA LYS A 115 -0.22 -8.72 7.23
C LYS A 115 -1.57 -9.09 6.60
N PHE A 116 -2.06 -8.30 5.65
CA PHE A 116 -3.43 -8.42 5.12
C PHE A 116 -3.54 -9.13 3.78
N MET A 117 -2.47 -9.14 2.97
CA MET A 117 -2.41 -9.91 1.73
C MET A 117 -2.28 -11.40 2.00
N ARG A 118 -2.69 -12.22 1.03
CA ARG A 118 -2.75 -13.68 1.16
C ARG A 118 -1.39 -14.35 0.94
N ASP A 119 -0.70 -13.99 -0.12
CA ASP A 119 0.64 -14.50 -0.44
C ASP A 119 1.52 -13.33 -0.91
N PRO A 120 1.88 -12.41 0.00
CA PRO A 120 2.64 -11.21 -0.33
C PRO A 120 4.07 -11.53 -0.75
N VAL A 121 4.53 -10.83 -1.78
CA VAL A 121 5.92 -10.82 -2.25
C VAL A 121 6.37 -9.38 -2.49
N GLU A 122 7.68 -9.15 -2.42
CA GLU A 122 8.30 -7.89 -2.81
C GLU A 122 8.70 -7.95 -4.28
N VAL A 123 8.47 -6.87 -5.02
CA VAL A 123 8.93 -6.72 -6.40
C VAL A 123 9.80 -5.49 -6.56
N GLU A 124 10.78 -5.54 -7.46
CA GLU A 124 11.72 -4.44 -7.68
C GLU A 124 11.03 -3.21 -8.29
N PHE A 125 10.24 -3.43 -9.35
CA PHE A 125 9.56 -2.37 -10.10
C PHE A 125 8.17 -2.82 -10.56
N ILE A 126 7.25 -1.86 -10.68
CA ILE A 126 5.91 -2.08 -11.22
C ILE A 126 5.50 -0.92 -12.13
N LYS A 127 4.73 -1.22 -13.17
CA LYS A 127 4.04 -0.21 -13.98
C LYS A 127 2.57 -0.17 -13.57
N ALA A 128 2.18 0.91 -12.89
CA ALA A 128 0.84 1.08 -12.36
C ALA A 128 -0.08 1.89 -13.27
N HIS A 129 -1.37 1.86 -12.97
CA HIS A 129 -2.41 2.62 -13.67
C HIS A 129 -2.89 3.83 -12.85
N ALA A 130 -2.65 3.82 -11.54
CA ALA A 130 -2.80 4.94 -10.62
C ALA A 130 -1.75 4.84 -9.51
#